data_AF-D7FHT2-F1
#
_entry.id   AF-D7FHT2-F1
#
_cell.length_a   1.000
_cell.length_b   1.000
_cell.length_c   1.000
_cell.angle_alpha   90.00
_cell.angle_beta   90.00
_cell.angle_gamma   90.00
#
_symmetry.space_group_name_H-M   'P 1'
#
loop_
_entity.id
_entity.type
_entity.pdbx_description
1 polymer ?
#
loop_
_entity_poly.entity_id
_entity_poly.type
_entity_poly.pdbx_seq_one_letter_code
_entity_poly.pdbx_strand_id
1 'polypeptide(L)'
;MAESRPVQSRNKKQALGNIVVEKAFDLGEEEEVIHRQLGFRPTNVHSIAARAMTGEPTVLRLYPLAVSLKGARARNAERQPFPTMYWLSCPSLKAAVSQLENQGLILEWERRLQRPPPRPPVAALPTQQVGALCRSRPLSL
;
A
#
# COMPACT_ATOMS: atom_id res chain seq x y z
N MET A 1 27.24 -14.20 2.87
CA MET A 1 26.35 -14.35 1.70
C MET A 1 24.97 -14.69 2.24
N ALA A 2 24.09 -13.69 2.40
CA ALA A 2 22.73 -13.91 2.89
C ALA A 2 21.80 -13.95 1.68
N GLU A 3 21.39 -15.16 1.31
CA GLU A 3 20.52 -15.40 0.18
C GLU A 3 19.10 -14.94 0.54
N SER A 4 18.66 -13.86 -0.10
CA SER A 4 17.31 -13.32 0.02
C SER A 4 16.31 -14.42 -0.36
N ARG A 5 15.69 -15.06 0.64
CA ARG A 5 14.62 -16.04 0.40
C ARG A 5 13.52 -15.39 -0.44
N PRO A 6 13.22 -15.92 -1.64
CA PRO A 6 12.19 -15.36 -2.48
C PRO A 6 10.82 -15.53 -1.81
N VAL A 7 10.07 -14.42 -1.72
CA VAL A 7 8.68 -14.40 -1.26
C VAL A 7 7.84 -15.09 -2.32
N GLN A 8 7.61 -16.40 -2.18
CA GLN A 8 6.65 -17.11 -3.01
C GLN A 8 5.23 -16.87 -2.46
N SER A 9 4.63 -15.76 -2.89
CA SER A 9 3.24 -15.43 -2.59
C SER A 9 2.28 -16.37 -3.35
N ARG A 10 1.59 -17.26 -2.63
CA ARG A 10 0.49 -18.05 -3.20
C ARG A 10 -0.75 -17.15 -3.35
N ASN A 11 -0.90 -16.52 -4.50
CA ASN A 11 -2.08 -15.72 -4.81
C ASN A 11 -3.29 -16.66 -5.11
N LYS A 12 -4.15 -16.91 -4.11
CA LYS A 12 -5.42 -17.63 -4.32
C LYS A 12 -6.44 -16.69 -4.96
N LYS A 13 -6.65 -16.83 -6.27
CA LYS A 13 -7.72 -16.11 -6.99
C LYS A 13 -9.07 -16.66 -6.55
N GLN A 14 -9.98 -15.80 -6.06
CA GLN A 14 -11.37 -16.16 -5.83
C GLN A 14 -12.26 -15.11 -6.47
N ALA A 15 -13.10 -15.52 -7.40
CA ALA A 15 -13.97 -14.63 -8.17
C ALA A 15 -15.28 -14.39 -7.41
N LEU A 16 -15.58 -13.12 -7.11
CA LEU A 16 -16.92 -12.66 -6.74
C LEU A 16 -17.31 -11.61 -7.79
N GLY A 17 -17.91 -12.07 -8.89
CA GLY A 17 -18.27 -11.24 -10.04
C GLY A 17 -17.07 -10.75 -10.87
N ASN A 18 -17.31 -9.72 -11.68
CA ASN A 18 -16.40 -9.06 -12.63
C ASN A 18 -15.31 -8.18 -11.96
N ILE A 19 -15.19 -8.24 -10.63
CA ILE A 19 -14.10 -7.60 -9.88
C ILE A 19 -13.27 -8.72 -9.24
N VAL A 20 -12.06 -8.93 -9.74
CA VAL A 20 -11.06 -9.76 -9.06
C VAL A 20 -10.56 -8.97 -7.85
N VAL A 21 -11.12 -9.24 -6.67
CA VAL A 21 -10.51 -8.80 -5.42
C VAL A 21 -9.40 -9.79 -5.13
N GLU A 22 -8.14 -9.37 -5.22
CA GLU A 22 -7.05 -10.19 -4.67
C GLU A 22 -7.40 -10.44 -3.20
N LYS A 23 -7.59 -11.72 -2.85
CA LYS A 23 -7.91 -12.11 -1.49
C LYS A 23 -6.79 -11.63 -0.57
N ALA A 24 -7.12 -11.38 0.70
CA ALA A 24 -6.15 -11.07 1.74
C ALA A 24 -4.91 -11.97 1.59
N PHE A 25 -3.74 -11.32 1.51
CA PHE A 25 -2.46 -12.00 1.39
C PHE A 25 -2.35 -13.03 2.53
N ASP A 26 -2.17 -14.32 2.18
CA ASP A 26 -2.10 -15.41 3.15
C ASP A 26 -0.73 -15.36 3.84
N LEU A 27 -0.67 -14.67 4.98
CA LEU A 27 0.56 -14.39 5.72
C LEU A 27 1.06 -15.60 6.53
N GLY A 28 0.22 -16.61 6.78
CA GLY A 28 0.61 -17.80 7.54
C GLY A 28 1.31 -17.46 8.87
N GLU A 29 2.51 -18.01 9.08
CA GLU A 29 3.34 -17.76 10.26
C GLU A 29 3.73 -16.27 10.44
N GLU A 30 3.77 -15.50 9.34
CA GLU A 30 4.13 -14.09 9.37
C GLU A 30 3.06 -13.24 10.06
N GLU A 31 1.81 -13.69 10.03
CA GLU A 31 0.70 -12.98 10.68
C GLU A 31 0.91 -12.91 12.19
N GLU A 32 1.46 -13.97 12.80
CA GLU A 32 1.74 -14.00 14.23
C GLU A 32 2.90 -13.07 14.60
N VAL A 33 3.92 -13.00 13.75
CA VAL A 33 5.04 -12.06 13.93
C VAL A 33 4.54 -10.62 13.82
N ILE A 34 3.70 -10.33 12.83
CA ILE A 34 3.10 -9.00 12.63
C ILE A 34 2.20 -8.64 13.82
N HIS A 35 1.37 -9.58 14.29
CA HIS A 35 0.52 -9.40 15.45
C HIS A 35 1.34 -9.09 16.70
N ARG A 36 2.44 -9.83 16.95
CA ARG A 36 3.37 -9.56 18.05
C ARG A 36 4.02 -8.19 17.95
N GLN A 37 4.39 -7.75 16.74
CA GLN A 37 5.08 -6.48 16.50
C GLN A 37 4.14 -5.25 16.57
N LEU A 38 2.90 -5.38 16.11
CA LEU A 38 1.92 -4.29 16.03
C LEU A 38 0.95 -4.26 17.22
N GLY A 39 0.70 -5.40 17.87
CA GLY A 39 -0.33 -5.58 18.89
C GLY A 39 -1.75 -5.80 18.35
N PHE A 40 -1.93 -5.86 17.02
CA PHE A 40 -3.21 -6.14 16.36
C PHE A 40 -2.97 -6.75 14.97
N ARG A 41 -4.02 -7.35 14.39
CA ARG A 41 -3.98 -7.99 13.07
C ARG A 41 -4.52 -7.04 11.99
N PRO A 42 -3.68 -6.48 11.11
CA PRO A 42 -4.14 -5.64 10.00
C PRO A 42 -4.93 -6.46 8.96
N THR A 43 -6.06 -5.92 8.50
CA THR A 43 -6.98 -6.62 7.58
C THR A 43 -6.66 -6.42 6.10
N ASN A 44 -5.83 -5.42 5.77
CA ASN A 44 -5.53 -5.00 4.40
C ASN A 44 -4.05 -5.16 4.02
N VAL A 45 -3.33 -6.12 4.62
CA VAL A 45 -1.96 -6.40 4.20
C VAL A 45 -1.96 -7.01 2.81
N HIS A 46 -1.15 -6.42 1.93
CA HIS A 46 -0.98 -6.85 0.55
C HIS A 46 0.35 -7.59 0.33
N SER A 47 1.44 -7.14 0.96
CA SER A 47 2.75 -7.81 0.91
C SER A 47 3.71 -7.27 1.97
N ILE A 48 4.82 -7.96 2.19
CA ILE A 48 5.95 -7.45 2.99
C ILE A 48 6.90 -6.72 2.04
N ALA A 49 7.07 -5.41 2.22
CA ALA A 49 7.92 -4.58 1.38
C ALA A 49 9.41 -4.70 1.75
N ALA A 50 9.73 -4.94 3.03
CA ALA A 50 11.09 -5.10 3.50
C ALA A 50 11.18 -5.97 4.76
N ARG A 51 12.33 -6.62 4.94
CA ARG A 51 12.66 -7.49 6.08
C ARG A 51 13.94 -7.03 6.76
N ALA A 52 14.05 -7.34 8.05
CA ALA A 52 15.28 -7.16 8.81
C ALA A 52 16.31 -8.24 8.44
N MET A 53 17.56 -8.06 8.86
CA MET A 53 18.61 -9.07 8.70
C MET A 53 18.26 -10.40 9.37
N THR A 54 17.43 -10.37 10.42
CA THR A 54 16.90 -11.54 11.12
C THR A 54 15.82 -12.28 10.34
N GLY A 55 15.34 -11.73 9.21
CA GLY A 55 14.28 -12.30 8.38
C GLY A 55 12.86 -11.87 8.76
N GLU A 56 12.69 -11.16 9.89
CA GLU A 56 11.40 -10.68 10.35
C GLU A 56 10.85 -9.54 9.45
N PRO A 57 9.52 -9.46 9.23
CA PRO A 57 8.90 -8.36 8.51
C PRO A 57 9.19 -7.04 9.20
N THR A 58 9.52 -6.03 8.41
CA THR A 58 9.88 -4.69 8.91
C THR A 58 8.99 -3.61 8.32
N VAL A 59 8.67 -3.72 7.03
CA VAL A 59 7.75 -2.82 6.34
C VAL A 59 6.65 -3.63 5.68
N LEU A 60 5.41 -3.30 6.00
CA LEU A 60 4.22 -3.86 5.40
C LEU A 60 3.73 -2.94 4.30
N ARG A 61 3.34 -3.52 3.17
CA ARG A 61 2.60 -2.86 2.11
C ARG A 61 1.13 -3.20 2.28
N LEU A 62 0.31 -2.18 2.38
CA LEU A 62 -1.13 -2.29 2.53
C LEU A 62 -1.84 -2.03 1.21
N TYR A 63 -3.01 -2.65 1.05
CA TYR A 63 -3.90 -2.35 -0.04
C TYR A 63 -4.58 -0.99 0.21
N PRO A 64 -4.57 -0.06 -0.77
CA PRO A 64 -5.07 1.30 -0.61
C PRO A 64 -6.60 1.41 -0.50
N LEU A 65 -7.34 0.33 -0.68
CA LEU A 65 -8.80 0.29 -0.49
C LEU A 65 -9.13 -0.64 0.67
N ALA A 66 -9.30 -0.08 1.86
CA ALA A 66 -9.67 -0.85 3.04
C ALA A 66 -11.19 -1.02 3.11
N VAL A 67 -11.65 -2.21 3.53
CA VAL A 67 -13.05 -2.41 3.86
C VAL A 67 -13.29 -1.82 5.25
N SER A 68 -14.12 -0.78 5.34
CA SER A 68 -14.48 -0.18 6.61
C SER A 68 -15.64 -0.97 7.23
N LEU A 69 -15.42 -1.59 8.39
CA LEU A 69 -16.47 -2.25 9.18
C LEU A 69 -17.27 -1.26 10.05
N LYS A 70 -17.26 0.04 9.74
CA LYS A 70 -17.97 1.04 10.54
C LYS A 70 -19.49 0.80 10.51
N GLY A 71 -20.00 0.21 11.59
CA GLY A 71 -21.41 0.15 11.97
C GLY A 71 -22.01 -1.26 11.93
N ALA A 72 -22.78 -1.61 12.97
CA ALA A 72 -23.55 -2.86 13.12
C ALA A 72 -24.67 -3.08 12.06
N ARG A 73 -24.58 -2.41 10.90
CA ARG A 73 -25.52 -2.47 9.76
C ARG A 73 -24.79 -2.48 8.41
N ALA A 74 -23.56 -2.99 8.33
CA ALA A 74 -22.82 -3.10 7.07
C ALA A 74 -23.37 -4.22 6.18
N ARG A 75 -24.57 -4.00 5.61
CA ARG A 75 -25.09 -4.79 4.47
C ARG A 75 -24.38 -4.44 3.17
N ASN A 76 -23.63 -3.34 3.15
CA ASN A 76 -22.84 -2.86 2.03
C ASN A 76 -21.42 -2.55 2.53
N ALA A 77 -20.45 -3.39 2.16
CA ALA A 77 -19.05 -3.21 2.51
C ALA A 77 -18.45 -2.12 1.62
N GLU A 78 -18.59 -0.86 2.02
CA GLU A 78 -17.99 0.25 1.28
C GLU A 78 -16.47 0.24 1.43
N ARG A 79 -15.77 0.33 0.30
CA ARG A 79 -14.31 0.41 0.26
C ARG A 79 -13.92 1.87 0.42
N GLN A 80 -13.17 2.17 1.49
CA GLN A 80 -12.71 3.52 1.78
C GLN A 80 -11.24 3.67 1.33
N PRO A 81 -10.88 4.76 0.63
CA PRO A 81 -9.49 5.01 0.29
C PRO A 81 -8.69 5.19 1.58
N PHE A 82 -7.65 4.38 1.72
CA PHE A 82 -6.74 4.42 2.84
C PHE A 82 -5.49 5.22 2.45
N PRO A 83 -5.14 6.29 3.19
CA PRO A 83 -4.14 7.25 2.75
C PRO A 83 -2.70 6.72 2.82
N THR A 84 -2.43 5.67 3.59
CA THR A 84 -1.06 5.16 3.80
C THR A 84 -0.91 3.72 3.31
N MET A 85 -0.05 3.52 2.31
CA MET A 85 0.23 2.19 1.74
C MET A 85 1.38 1.45 2.42
N TYR A 86 2.16 2.11 3.28
CA TYR A 86 3.35 1.52 3.90
C TYR A 86 3.33 1.73 5.41
N TRP A 87 3.44 0.64 6.16
CA TRP A 87 3.51 0.66 7.62
C TRP A 87 4.81 0.04 8.12
N LEU A 88 5.42 0.66 9.12
CA LEU A 88 6.52 0.05 9.87
C LEU A 88 5.93 -0.94 10.88
N SER A 89 6.40 -2.20 10.86
CA SER A 89 6.01 -3.20 11.87
C SER A 89 7.08 -3.34 12.95
N CYS A 90 8.35 -3.35 12.58
CA CYS A 90 9.46 -3.63 13.49
C CYS A 90 9.61 -2.56 14.61
N PRO A 91 9.60 -2.95 15.90
CA PRO A 91 9.72 -2.02 17.03
C PRO A 91 11.03 -1.24 17.05
N SER A 92 12.17 -1.87 16.73
CA SER A 92 13.47 -1.20 16.73
C SER A 92 13.55 -0.13 15.64
N LEU A 93 13.01 -0.40 14.46
CA LEU A 93 12.95 0.58 13.38
C LEU A 93 12.01 1.75 13.73
N LYS A 94 10.85 1.48 14.35
CA LYS A 94 9.98 2.53 14.87
C LYS A 94 10.69 3.42 15.89
N ALA A 95 11.47 2.84 16.80
CA ALA A 95 12.24 3.59 17.78
C ALA A 95 13.31 4.48 17.10
N ALA A 96 14.04 3.93 16.13
CA ALA A 96 15.04 4.68 15.37
C ALA A 96 14.41 5.84 14.58
N VAL A 97 13.28 5.61 13.91
CA VAL A 97 12.52 6.66 13.21
C VAL A 97 12.04 7.71 14.20
N SER A 98 11.48 7.31 15.35
CA SER A 98 11.05 8.26 16.39
C SER A 98 12.20 9.14 16.90
N GLN A 99 13.41 8.59 17.03
CA GLN A 99 14.59 9.40 17.37
C GLN A 99 14.92 10.44 16.30
N LEU A 100 14.86 10.05 15.01
CA LEU A 100 15.07 10.97 13.88
C LEU A 100 14.00 12.07 13.85
N GLU A 101 12.75 11.72 14.14
CA GLU A 101 11.64 12.68 14.25
C GLU A 101 11.88 13.67 15.40
N ASN A 102 12.29 13.18 16.57
CA ASN A 102 12.62 14.00 17.74
C ASN A 102 13.81 14.94 17.49
N GLN A 103 14.74 14.57 16.61
CA GLN A 103 15.85 15.43 16.18
C GLN A 103 15.38 16.58 15.25
N GLY A 104 14.11 16.62 14.86
CA GLY A 104 13.54 17.66 14.01
C GLY A 104 13.82 17.47 12.52
N LEU A 105 14.20 16.26 12.09
CA LEU A 105 14.53 15.99 10.69
C LEU A 105 13.34 16.17 9.74
N ILE A 106 12.10 15.94 10.21
CA ILE A 106 10.89 16.22 9.42
C ILE A 106 10.88 17.70 9.00
N LEU A 107 11.10 18.63 9.93
CA LEU A 107 11.10 20.07 9.66
C LEU A 107 12.24 20.48 8.73
N GLU A 108 13.39 19.81 8.80
CA GLU A 108 14.47 20.02 7.84
C GLU A 108 14.06 19.57 6.43
N TRP A 109 13.48 18.38 6.29
CA TRP A 109 13.05 17.85 5.01
C TRP A 109 11.90 18.66 4.40
N GLU A 110 10.94 19.12 5.22
CA GLU A 110 9.89 20.03 4.77
C GLU A 110 10.46 21.32 4.19
N ARG A 111 11.43 21.94 4.87
CA ARG A 111 12.13 23.13 4.36
C ARG A 111 12.86 22.86 3.04
N ARG A 112 13.47 21.69 2.89
CA ARG A 112 14.13 21.28 1.64
C ARG A 112 13.13 21.08 0.51
N LEU A 113 11.97 20.49 0.79
CA LEU A 113 10.89 20.24 -0.18
C LEU A 113 10.19 21.53 -0.64
N GLN A 114 10.13 22.56 0.19
CA GLN A 114 9.61 23.88 -0.21
C GLN A 114 10.41 24.54 -1.32
N ARG A 115 11.63 24.07 -1.62
CA ARG A 115 12.36 24.45 -2.82
C ARG A 115 11.86 23.57 -3.97
N PRO A 116 10.98 24.07 -4.87
CA PRO A 116 10.50 23.25 -5.96
C PRO A 116 11.70 22.79 -6.80
N PRO A 117 11.82 21.49 -7.12
CA PRO A 117 12.78 21.06 -8.12
C PRO A 117 12.47 21.80 -9.43
N PRO A 118 13.47 22.01 -10.31
CA PRO A 118 13.20 22.55 -11.64
C PRO A 118 12.09 21.70 -12.27
N ARG A 119 10.94 22.32 -12.52
CA ARG A 119 9.80 21.63 -13.14
C ARG A 119 10.31 21.11 -14.48
N PRO A 120 10.29 19.79 -14.75
CA PRO A 120 10.63 19.32 -16.08
C PRO A 120 9.70 20.01 -17.06
N PRO A 121 10.19 20.45 -18.24
CA PRO A 121 9.31 21.04 -19.23
C PRO A 121 8.18 20.05 -19.48
N VAL A 122 6.94 20.47 -19.23
CA VAL A 122 5.78 19.71 -19.68
C VAL A 122 5.89 19.70 -21.19
N ALA A 123 6.36 18.60 -21.77
CA ALA A 123 6.21 18.39 -23.20
C ALA A 123 4.72 18.53 -23.43
N ALA A 124 4.30 19.55 -24.17
CA ALA A 124 2.91 19.82 -24.47
C ALA A 124 2.32 18.51 -25.00
N LEU A 125 1.53 17.82 -24.17
CA LEU A 125 0.75 16.69 -24.63
C LEU A 125 -0.11 17.26 -25.75
N PRO A 126 -0.06 16.71 -26.97
CA PRO A 126 -0.85 17.24 -28.06
C PRO A 126 -2.32 17.21 -27.63
N THR A 127 -2.94 18.38 -27.53
CA THR A 127 -4.33 18.62 -27.13
C THR A 127 -5.35 17.85 -28.01
N GLN A 128 -4.90 17.19 -29.08
CA GLN A 128 -5.72 16.61 -30.12
C GLN A 128 -6.16 15.15 -29.93
N GLN A 129 -5.92 14.49 -28.80
CA GLN A 129 -6.28 13.06 -28.68
C GLN A 129 -7.13 12.65 -27.48
N VAL A 130 -7.87 13.58 -26.87
CA VAL A 130 -8.94 13.25 -25.90
C VAL A 130 -10.35 13.20 -26.51
N GLY A 131 -10.54 13.67 -27.74
CA GLY A 131 -11.85 13.72 -28.40
C GLY A 131 -12.25 12.50 -29.26
N ALA A 132 -11.34 11.55 -29.51
CA ALA A 132 -11.58 10.50 -30.50
C ALA A 132 -12.09 9.16 -29.95
N LEU A 133 -11.91 8.87 -28.65
CA LEU A 133 -12.32 7.58 -28.06
C LEU A 133 -13.77 7.52 -27.52
N CYS A 134 -14.49 8.65 -27.48
CA CYS A 134 -15.88 8.71 -26.97
C CYS A 134 -16.98 8.61 -28.04
N ARG A 135 -16.67 8.14 -29.27
CA ARG A 135 -17.72 7.78 -30.23
C ARG A 135 -18.01 6.29 -30.13
N SER A 136 -19.04 6.00 -29.34
CA SER A 136 -19.77 4.74 -29.30
C SER A 136 -19.93 4.11 -30.69
N ARG A 137 -19.52 2.85 -30.84
CA ARG A 137 -20.06 1.98 -31.88
C ARG A 137 -21.55 1.78 -31.57
N PRO A 138 -22.48 2.08 -32.48
CA PRO A 138 -23.84 1.60 -32.31
C PRO A 138 -23.83 0.07 -32.37
N LEU A 139 -24.36 -0.57 -31.33
CA LEU A 139 -24.72 -1.99 -31.35
C LEU A 139 -25.73 -2.18 -32.48
N SER A 140 -25.32 -2.86 -33.55
CA SER A 140 -26.24 -3.35 -34.56
C SER A 140 -27.06 -4.49 -33.94
N LEU A 141 -28.39 -4.34 -34.00
CA LEU A 141 -29.39 -5.38 -33.67
C LEU A 141 -29.29 -6.56 -34.65
#